data_AF-A0A4W3HL29-F1
#
_entry.id   AF-A0A4W3HL29-F1
#
_cell.length_a   1.000
_cell.length_b   1.000
_cell.length_c   1.000
_cell.angle_alpha   90.00
_cell.angle_beta   90.00
_cell.angle_gamma   90.00
#
_symmetry.space_group_name_H-M   'P 1'
#
loop_
_entity.id
_entity.type
_entity.pdbx_description
1 polymer ?
#
loop_
_entity_poly.entity_id
_entity_poly.type
_entity_poly.pdbx_seq_one_letter_code
_entity_poly.pdbx_strand_id
1 'polypeptide(L)'
;PHPHSTPYLPAPLSCPTYHRHRQPVPLLWLCPHSLKNCHHHAHPEKPSLDASQLSSYRPISNLPFLSKVLEKVVASQLRSFLSTHSLFEPLQSGFRAAHSTETALVKVTNDILTICDQGSLCLLDLSAAFDTVDHAILLHRLSFHLNLQGTVLEWFRSYLSHRLHFVSTNGFSSTPCTISCGVPQGSVLGPLLFTLYMLPLGDIIRRHGVNFHMYADDTQLYLSSSTLDSTTTDVLTAACLTSSLGRETTFFSSTCEKPRPS
;
A
#
# COMPACT_ATOMS: atom_id res chain seq x y z
N PRO A 1 21.50 -44.27 -24.32
CA PRO A 1 20.78 -44.90 -23.18
C PRO A 1 21.42 -44.48 -21.83
N HIS A 2 20.64 -43.76 -21.02
CA HIS A 2 20.84 -43.46 -19.58
C HIS A 2 21.22 -44.72 -18.74
N PRO A 3 21.79 -44.62 -17.51
CA PRO A 3 21.38 -43.73 -16.40
C PRO A 3 22.52 -43.02 -15.63
N HIS A 4 22.36 -41.76 -15.20
CA HIS A 4 21.75 -41.27 -13.95
C HIS A 4 22.32 -41.87 -12.64
N SER A 5 23.13 -41.07 -11.94
CA SER A 5 23.13 -40.98 -10.47
C SER A 5 23.65 -39.59 -10.04
N THR A 6 22.91 -39.00 -9.13
CA THR A 6 22.90 -37.63 -8.61
C THR A 6 24.15 -37.21 -7.82
N PRO A 7 24.61 -35.95 -7.88
CA PRO A 7 25.47 -35.37 -6.85
C PRO A 7 24.67 -34.75 -5.70
N TYR A 8 25.14 -35.04 -4.49
CA TYR A 8 24.67 -34.59 -3.19
C TYR A 8 24.58 -33.05 -3.08
N LEU A 9 23.44 -32.53 -2.59
CA LEU A 9 23.33 -31.17 -2.05
C LEU A 9 23.85 -31.14 -0.60
N PRO A 10 24.72 -30.18 -0.21
CA PRO A 10 25.01 -29.94 1.19
C PRO A 10 23.87 -29.16 1.86
N ALA A 11 23.56 -29.55 3.10
CA ALA A 11 22.53 -29.00 3.96
C ALA A 11 22.69 -27.48 4.21
N PRO A 12 21.60 -26.74 4.49
CA PRO A 12 21.67 -25.31 4.77
C PRO A 12 22.38 -25.04 6.10
N LEU A 13 23.38 -24.15 6.03
CA LEU A 13 24.14 -23.64 7.16
C LEU A 13 23.22 -23.00 8.21
N SER A 14 23.23 -23.58 9.40
CA SER A 14 22.67 -23.04 10.62
C SER A 14 23.37 -21.72 10.98
N CYS A 15 22.61 -20.62 10.98
CA CYS A 15 23.10 -19.31 11.39
C CYS A 15 23.27 -19.27 12.92
N PRO A 16 24.40 -18.80 13.48
CA PRO A 16 24.68 -18.86 14.91
C PRO A 16 23.77 -17.91 15.71
N THR A 17 23.22 -18.44 16.79
CA THR A 17 22.48 -17.73 17.82
C THR A 17 23.32 -16.64 18.48
N TYR A 18 23.03 -15.38 18.15
CA TYR A 18 23.57 -14.22 18.86
C TYR A 18 22.80 -14.00 20.17
N HIS A 19 23.19 -14.72 21.23
CA HIS A 19 22.76 -14.43 22.59
C HIS A 19 23.47 -13.17 23.10
N ARG A 20 22.78 -12.03 23.07
CA ARG A 20 23.12 -10.88 23.93
C ARG A 20 21.93 -10.60 24.85
N HIS A 21 22.10 -10.97 26.12
CA HIS A 21 21.20 -10.65 27.22
C HIS A 21 20.85 -9.15 27.21
N ARG A 22 19.61 -8.82 26.86
CA ARG A 22 18.89 -7.66 27.37
C ARG A 22 17.63 -8.19 28.05
N GLN A 23 17.52 -7.91 29.35
CA GLN A 23 16.32 -8.12 30.15
C GLN A 23 15.08 -7.58 29.41
N PRO A 24 13.92 -8.26 29.45
CA PRO A 24 12.73 -7.80 28.74
C PRO A 24 12.21 -6.55 29.44
N VAL A 25 12.27 -5.40 28.77
CA VAL A 25 11.56 -4.18 29.20
C VAL A 25 10.10 -4.36 28.77
N PRO A 26 9.16 -4.66 29.69
CA PRO A 26 7.81 -5.02 29.31
C PRO A 26 6.92 -3.77 29.41
N LEU A 27 6.99 -2.85 28.43
CA LEU A 27 6.01 -1.75 28.27
C LEU A 27 6.10 -0.95 26.95
N LEU A 28 6.88 -1.37 25.94
CA LEU A 28 7.09 -0.58 24.69
C LEU A 28 6.63 -1.28 23.39
N TRP A 29 5.71 -2.24 23.45
CA TRP A 29 5.51 -3.18 22.34
C TRP A 29 4.17 -3.07 21.59
N LEU A 30 3.24 -2.27 22.10
CA LEU A 30 1.98 -1.94 21.42
C LEU A 30 1.97 -0.45 21.09
N CYS A 31 1.45 -0.07 19.92
CA CYS A 31 1.19 1.33 19.65
C CYS A 31 0.18 1.83 20.70
N PRO A 32 0.50 2.87 21.50
CA PRO A 32 -0.40 3.35 22.55
C PRO A 32 -1.70 3.91 21.95
N HIS A 33 -2.84 3.59 22.56
CA HIS A 33 -4.16 4.04 22.09
C HIS A 33 -4.24 5.57 21.93
N SER A 34 -3.63 6.31 22.87
CA SER A 34 -3.57 7.78 22.85
C SER A 34 -2.80 8.36 21.65
N LEU A 35 -1.96 7.57 20.99
CA LEU A 35 -1.18 7.97 19.81
C LEU A 35 -1.84 7.55 18.49
N LYS A 36 -2.92 6.78 18.53
CA LYS A 36 -3.64 6.31 17.33
C LYS A 36 -4.75 7.25 16.90
N ASN A 37 -5.37 7.93 17.86
CA ASN A 37 -6.52 8.78 17.60
C ASN A 37 -6.08 9.98 16.77
N CYS A 38 -6.79 10.22 15.67
CA CYS A 38 -6.55 11.37 14.81
C CYS A 38 -7.81 12.21 14.68
N HIS A 39 -7.58 13.51 14.65
CA HIS A 39 -8.61 14.48 14.36
C HIS A 39 -8.62 14.78 12.86
N HIS A 40 -9.78 14.78 12.21
CA HIS A 40 -9.88 15.09 10.78
C HIS A 40 -10.29 16.54 10.53
N HIS A 41 -9.50 17.22 9.71
CA HIS A 41 -9.93 18.43 9.01
C HIS A 41 -10.34 18.07 7.59
N ALA A 42 -11.56 18.47 7.20
CA ALA A 42 -12.03 18.34 5.84
C ALA A 42 -11.37 19.42 4.97
N HIS A 43 -10.64 19.01 3.94
CA HIS A 43 -10.04 19.92 2.98
C HIS A 43 -10.63 19.67 1.58
N PRO A 44 -11.09 20.70 0.85
CA PRO A 44 -11.60 20.50 -0.50
C PRO A 44 -10.51 19.96 -1.44
N GLU A 45 -10.87 19.00 -2.28
CA GLU A 45 -9.97 18.39 -3.26
C GLU A 45 -9.59 19.35 -4.39
N LYS A 46 -10.56 20.12 -4.88
CA LYS A 46 -10.37 21.13 -5.94
C LYS A 46 -11.31 22.31 -5.70
N PRO A 47 -10.90 23.55 -6.04
CA PRO A 47 -11.76 24.73 -5.88
C PRO A 47 -13.03 24.69 -6.75
N SER A 48 -13.02 23.90 -7.82
CA SER A 48 -14.12 23.79 -8.79
C SER A 48 -15.16 22.72 -8.46
N LEU A 49 -14.96 21.95 -7.38
CA LEU A 49 -15.90 20.91 -6.95
C LEU A 49 -16.97 21.50 -6.03
N ASP A 50 -18.18 20.96 -6.11
CA ASP A 50 -19.28 21.41 -5.27
C ASP A 50 -18.98 21.14 -3.79
N ALA A 51 -18.90 22.23 -3.01
CA ALA A 51 -18.64 22.22 -1.59
C ALA A 51 -19.77 21.59 -0.75
N SER A 52 -20.95 21.37 -1.35
CA SER A 52 -22.08 20.66 -0.72
C SER A 52 -21.88 19.13 -0.68
N GLN A 53 -21.01 18.59 -1.54
CA GLN A 53 -20.78 17.16 -1.66
C GLN A 53 -19.63 16.69 -0.76
N LEU A 54 -19.91 15.72 0.12
CA LEU A 54 -18.91 15.12 1.04
C LEU A 54 -17.79 14.35 0.32
N SER A 55 -17.98 13.98 -0.95
CA SER A 55 -16.93 13.37 -1.79
C SER A 55 -15.90 14.39 -2.27
N SER A 56 -16.22 15.68 -2.26
CA SER A 56 -15.31 16.77 -2.66
C SER A 56 -14.24 17.07 -1.61
N TYR A 57 -14.24 16.39 -0.46
CA TYR A 57 -13.32 16.65 0.65
C TYR A 57 -12.40 15.47 0.92
N ARG A 58 -11.12 15.75 1.11
CA ARG A 58 -10.14 14.80 1.64
C ARG A 58 -10.05 14.94 3.17
N PRO A 59 -10.19 13.83 3.91
CA PRO A 59 -10.07 13.86 5.36
C PRO A 59 -8.59 13.81 5.77
N ILE A 60 -7.98 14.96 6.08
CA ILE A 60 -6.59 15.01 6.54
C ILE A 60 -6.53 14.67 8.03
N SER A 61 -5.85 13.58 8.38
CA SER A 61 -5.64 13.13 9.75
C SER A 61 -4.53 13.94 10.42
N ASN A 62 -4.90 14.78 11.39
CA ASN A 62 -3.92 15.42 12.25
C ASN A 62 -3.53 14.47 13.40
N LEU A 63 -2.44 13.74 13.20
CA LEU A 63 -1.89 12.82 14.19
C LEU A 63 -1.11 13.58 15.28
N PRO A 64 -1.15 13.10 16.54
CA PRO A 64 -0.33 13.64 17.62
C PRO A 64 1.15 13.67 17.23
N PHE A 65 1.87 14.72 17.63
CA PHE A 65 3.30 14.87 17.29
C PHE A 65 4.12 13.63 17.64
N LEU A 66 3.92 13.08 18.85
CA LEU A 66 4.64 11.88 19.29
C LEU A 66 4.32 10.65 18.43
N SER A 67 3.10 10.56 17.89
CA SER A 67 2.71 9.52 16.93
C SER A 67 3.52 9.64 15.64
N LYS A 68 3.63 10.86 15.09
CA LYS A 68 4.45 11.13 13.89
C LYS A 68 5.93 10.81 14.11
N VAL A 69 6.47 11.07 15.30
CA VAL A 69 7.85 10.72 15.65
C VAL A 69 8.05 9.20 15.67
N LEU A 70 7.14 8.47 16.33
CA LEU A 70 7.17 7.01 16.38
C LEU A 70 7.06 6.40 14.97
N GLU A 71 6.10 6.87 14.17
CA GLU A 71 5.92 6.46 12.78
C GLU A 71 7.18 6.70 11.95
N LYS A 72 7.87 7.84 12.15
CA LYS A 72 9.11 8.14 11.44
C LYS A 72 10.24 7.16 11.79
N VAL A 73 10.36 6.77 13.05
CA VAL A 73 11.34 5.76 13.48
C VAL A 73 11.03 4.40 12.84
N VAL A 74 9.78 3.95 12.90
CA VAL A 74 9.37 2.67 12.30
C VAL A 74 9.53 2.68 10.78
N ALA A 75 9.10 3.77 10.11
CA ALA A 75 9.26 3.93 8.67
C ALA A 75 10.73 3.91 8.25
N SER A 76 11.62 4.52 9.04
CA SER A 76 13.06 4.49 8.78
C SER A 76 13.62 3.06 8.85
N GLN A 77 13.25 2.30 9.88
CA GLN A 77 13.70 0.91 10.05
C GLN A 77 13.15 0.01 8.93
N LEU A 78 11.86 0.14 8.63
CA LEU A 78 11.19 -0.63 7.58
C LEU A 78 11.78 -0.33 6.20
N ARG A 79 12.02 0.95 5.86
CA ARG A 79 12.67 1.32 4.60
C ARG A 79 14.07 0.73 4.48
N SER A 80 14.87 0.80 5.55
CA SER A 80 16.20 0.18 5.57
C SER A 80 16.10 -1.31 5.29
N PHE A 81 15.20 -2.03 5.96
CA PHE A 81 14.97 -3.46 5.73
C PHE A 81 14.58 -3.75 4.28
N LEU A 82 13.60 -3.03 3.73
CA LEU A 82 13.12 -3.21 2.36
C LEU A 82 14.22 -2.94 1.32
N SER A 83 15.02 -1.89 1.52
CA SER A 83 16.14 -1.56 0.63
C SER A 83 17.24 -2.62 0.67
N THR A 84 17.64 -3.08 1.86
CA THR A 84 18.69 -4.10 2.03
C THR A 84 18.32 -5.43 1.38
N HIS A 85 17.03 -5.77 1.34
CA HIS A 85 16.54 -7.03 0.77
C HIS A 85 15.90 -6.87 -0.63
N SER A 86 15.99 -5.67 -1.24
CA SER A 86 15.43 -5.37 -2.57
C SER A 86 13.92 -5.71 -2.70
N LEU A 87 13.14 -5.42 -1.66
CA LEU A 87 11.71 -5.79 -1.56
C LEU A 87 10.74 -4.74 -2.12
N PHE A 88 11.25 -3.65 -2.69
CA PHE A 88 10.40 -2.66 -3.36
C PHE A 88 10.09 -3.08 -4.80
N GLU A 89 8.88 -2.79 -5.27
CA GLU A 89 8.53 -2.87 -6.69
C GLU A 89 9.43 -1.93 -7.49
N PRO A 90 10.29 -2.44 -8.41
CA PRO A 90 11.19 -1.60 -9.19
C PRO A 90 10.49 -0.55 -10.03
N LEU A 91 9.29 -0.86 -10.56
CA LEU A 91 8.51 0.00 -11.45
C LEU A 91 7.51 0.92 -10.71
N GLN A 92 7.63 1.03 -9.39
CA GLN A 92 6.91 2.02 -8.58
C GLN A 92 7.85 3.17 -8.26
N SER A 93 7.51 4.40 -8.64
CA SER A 93 8.32 5.59 -8.35
C SER A 93 7.74 6.45 -7.22
N GLY A 94 6.45 6.33 -6.92
CA GLY A 94 5.80 7.08 -5.85
C GLY A 94 6.29 6.66 -4.47
N PHE A 95 6.43 7.65 -3.57
CA PHE A 95 6.81 7.47 -2.16
C PHE A 95 8.15 6.74 -1.91
N ARG A 96 9.02 6.67 -2.92
CA ARG A 96 10.36 6.08 -2.82
C ARG A 96 11.45 7.14 -2.82
N ALA A 97 12.48 6.89 -2.02
CA ALA A 97 13.66 7.74 -2.01
C ALA A 97 14.41 7.60 -3.35
N ALA A 98 14.97 8.69 -3.86
CA ALA A 98 15.67 8.77 -5.14
C ALA A 98 14.82 8.47 -6.40
N HIS A 99 13.50 8.47 -6.27
CA HIS A 99 12.56 8.47 -7.39
C HIS A 99 11.79 9.78 -7.38
N SER A 100 11.57 10.36 -8.56
CA SER A 100 10.85 11.61 -8.75
C SER A 100 9.88 11.51 -9.93
N THR A 101 9.01 12.51 -10.07
CA THR A 101 8.11 12.64 -11.22
C THR A 101 8.86 12.71 -12.53
N GLU A 102 10.06 13.31 -12.56
CA GLU A 102 10.90 13.40 -13.75
C GLU A 102 11.45 12.03 -14.15
N THR A 103 11.96 11.25 -13.19
CA THR A 103 12.46 9.88 -13.47
C THR A 103 11.33 8.96 -13.96
N ALA A 104 10.13 9.11 -13.39
CA ALA A 104 8.94 8.39 -13.85
C ALA A 104 8.57 8.83 -15.27
N LEU A 105 8.48 10.13 -15.53
CA LEU A 105 8.12 10.66 -16.84
C LEU A 105 9.10 10.21 -17.93
N VAL A 106 10.42 10.26 -17.69
CA VAL A 106 11.42 9.79 -18.65
C VAL A 106 11.18 8.33 -19.01
N LYS A 107 10.94 7.47 -18.01
CA LYS A 107 10.65 6.05 -18.25
C LYS A 107 9.35 5.86 -19.05
N VAL A 108 8.30 6.56 -18.66
CA VAL A 108 6.99 6.51 -19.32
C VAL A 108 7.09 6.97 -20.78
N THR A 109 7.75 8.09 -21.04
CA THR A 109 7.95 8.61 -22.39
C THR A 109 8.76 7.64 -23.24
N ASN A 110 9.85 7.08 -22.71
CA ASN A 110 10.61 6.07 -23.41
C ASN A 110 9.74 4.85 -23.77
N ASP A 111 8.95 4.36 -22.82
CA ASP A 111 8.11 3.18 -23.04
C ASP A 111 7.01 3.45 -24.08
N ILE A 112 6.38 4.63 -24.05
CA ILE A 112 5.44 5.08 -25.08
C ILE A 112 6.12 5.11 -26.46
N LEU A 113 7.35 5.63 -26.55
CA LEU A 113 8.09 5.65 -27.82
C LEU A 113 8.42 4.24 -28.31
N THR A 114 8.70 3.28 -27.41
CA THR A 114 8.98 1.90 -27.81
C THR A 114 7.76 1.14 -28.34
N ILE A 115 6.55 1.51 -27.90
CA ILE A 115 5.29 0.91 -28.38
C ILE A 115 4.63 1.71 -29.51
N CYS A 116 5.29 2.78 -29.98
CA CYS A 116 4.71 3.72 -30.93
C CYS A 116 4.25 3.02 -32.24
N ASP A 117 3.15 3.50 -32.80
CA ASP A 117 2.38 2.93 -33.93
C ASP A 117 1.71 1.56 -33.74
N GLN A 118 1.97 0.83 -32.64
CA GLN A 118 1.42 -0.53 -32.43
C GLN A 118 0.87 -0.78 -31.02
N GLY A 119 0.70 0.26 -30.20
CA GLY A 119 0.28 0.11 -28.81
C GLY A 119 -0.64 1.21 -28.28
N SER A 120 -1.22 0.93 -27.12
CA SER A 120 -2.16 1.77 -26.38
C SER A 120 -1.66 1.96 -24.94
N LEU A 121 -1.86 3.18 -24.41
CA LEU A 121 -1.64 3.48 -22.99
C LEU A 121 -2.97 3.36 -22.24
N CYS A 122 -3.01 2.56 -21.19
CA CYS A 122 -4.13 2.50 -20.27
C CYS A 122 -3.72 3.09 -18.91
N LEU A 123 -4.54 4.00 -18.38
CA LEU A 123 -4.33 4.64 -17.09
C LEU A 123 -5.37 4.10 -16.10
N LEU A 124 -4.86 3.55 -15.00
CA LEU A 124 -5.66 3.06 -13.88
C LEU A 124 -5.51 4.04 -12.72
N ASP A 125 -6.65 4.50 -12.22
CA ASP A 125 -6.75 5.37 -11.05
C ASP A 125 -7.60 4.67 -9.97
N LEU A 126 -7.08 4.61 -8.75
CA LEU A 126 -7.74 3.95 -7.63
C LEU A 126 -8.56 4.97 -6.84
N SER A 127 -9.87 4.80 -6.86
CA SER A 127 -10.77 5.67 -6.09
C SER A 127 -10.50 5.57 -4.58
N ALA A 128 -10.23 6.71 -3.96
CA ALA A 128 -9.97 6.84 -2.52
C ALA A 128 -8.92 5.84 -1.99
N ALA A 129 -7.84 5.64 -2.75
CA ALA A 129 -6.88 4.53 -2.56
C ALA A 129 -6.34 4.40 -1.12
N PHE A 130 -6.06 5.52 -0.46
CA PHE A 130 -5.58 5.54 0.93
C PHE A 130 -6.66 5.17 1.94
N ASP A 131 -7.91 5.54 1.67
CA ASP A 131 -9.03 5.34 2.58
C ASP A 131 -9.62 3.92 2.46
N THR A 132 -9.29 3.20 1.39
CA THR A 132 -9.83 1.86 1.08
C THR A 132 -8.88 0.70 1.42
N VAL A 133 -7.71 0.97 2.00
CA VAL A 133 -6.72 -0.07 2.35
C VAL A 133 -7.28 -1.03 3.41
N ASP A 134 -7.60 -2.26 3.03
CA ASP A 134 -8.06 -3.28 3.99
C ASP A 134 -6.91 -3.69 4.94
N HIS A 135 -7.15 -3.61 6.24
CA HIS A 135 -6.14 -3.89 7.26
C HIS A 135 -5.76 -5.37 7.34
N ALA A 136 -6.70 -6.29 7.14
CA ALA A 136 -6.44 -7.72 7.17
C ALA A 136 -5.58 -8.14 5.98
N ILE A 137 -5.89 -7.63 4.79
CA ILE A 137 -5.10 -7.84 3.58
C ILE A 137 -3.71 -7.21 3.74
N LEU A 138 -3.61 -5.99 4.25
CA LEU A 138 -2.32 -5.34 4.50
C LEU A 138 -1.46 -6.17 5.45
N LEU A 139 -2.01 -6.61 6.59
CA LEU A 139 -1.28 -7.45 7.55
C LEU A 139 -0.88 -8.81 6.94
N HIS A 140 -1.76 -9.41 6.14
CA HIS A 140 -1.44 -10.63 5.41
C HIS A 140 -0.28 -10.40 4.43
N ARG A 141 -0.27 -9.28 3.68
CA ARG A 141 0.82 -8.93 2.76
C ARG A 141 2.14 -8.69 3.50
N LEU A 142 2.11 -7.96 4.61
CA LEU A 142 3.29 -7.76 5.47
C LEU A 142 3.87 -9.09 5.99
N SER A 143 3.01 -10.04 6.36
CA SER A 143 3.45 -11.36 6.83
C SER A 143 3.95 -12.25 5.69
N PHE A 144 3.17 -12.39 4.62
CA PHE A 144 3.43 -13.37 3.56
C PHE A 144 4.47 -12.89 2.53
N HIS A 145 4.36 -11.64 2.06
CA HIS A 145 5.23 -11.13 0.99
C HIS A 145 6.55 -10.57 1.50
N LEU A 146 6.56 -10.00 2.71
CA LEU A 146 7.76 -9.41 3.32
C LEU A 146 8.37 -10.27 4.43
N ASN A 147 7.72 -11.40 4.76
CA ASN A 147 8.13 -12.30 5.83
C ASN A 147 8.28 -11.60 7.20
N LEU A 148 7.47 -10.56 7.48
CA LEU A 148 7.46 -9.93 8.79
C LEU A 148 6.72 -10.82 9.79
N GLN A 149 7.37 -11.18 10.88
CA GLN A 149 6.84 -12.09 11.90
C GLN A 149 7.02 -11.54 13.32
N GLY A 150 6.33 -12.18 14.27
CA GLY A 150 6.46 -11.91 15.70
C GLY A 150 6.14 -10.46 16.06
N THR A 151 7.02 -9.84 16.85
CA THR A 151 6.79 -8.52 17.45
C THR A 151 6.56 -7.40 16.44
N VAL A 152 7.22 -7.45 15.27
CA VAL A 152 7.07 -6.41 14.25
C VAL A 152 5.67 -6.46 13.65
N LEU A 153 5.19 -7.66 13.30
CA LEU A 153 3.84 -7.84 12.75
C LEU A 153 2.78 -7.48 13.79
N GLU A 154 3.00 -7.82 15.06
CA GLU A 154 2.09 -7.46 16.16
C GLU A 154 2.04 -5.95 16.39
N TRP A 155 3.17 -5.25 16.20
CA TRP A 155 3.19 -3.79 16.26
C TRP A 155 2.33 -3.18 15.14
N PHE A 156 2.43 -3.67 13.90
CA PHE A 156 1.57 -3.20 12.80
C PHE A 156 0.09 -3.53 13.04
N ARG A 157 -0.21 -4.73 13.56
CA ARG A 157 -1.57 -5.12 13.95
C ARG A 157 -2.12 -4.15 14.99
N SER A 158 -1.32 -3.84 16.01
CA SER A 158 -1.68 -2.85 17.03
C SER A 158 -1.86 -1.45 16.45
N TYR A 159 -0.97 -1.00 15.57
CA TYR A 159 -1.02 0.33 14.93
C TYR A 159 -2.29 0.55 14.10
N LEU A 160 -2.75 -0.49 13.40
CA LEU A 160 -3.94 -0.43 12.53
C LEU A 160 -5.25 -0.67 13.28
N SER A 161 -5.22 -1.46 14.37
CA SER A 161 -6.43 -1.85 15.11
C SER A 161 -6.94 -0.77 16.07
N HIS A 162 -8.27 -0.74 16.27
CA HIS A 162 -8.98 0.13 17.21
C HIS A 162 -8.68 1.62 17.04
N ARG A 163 -8.50 2.06 15.79
CA ARG A 163 -8.34 3.49 15.50
C ARG A 163 -9.69 4.17 15.52
N LEU A 164 -9.77 5.29 16.23
CA LEU A 164 -10.92 6.16 16.24
C LEU A 164 -10.65 7.39 15.38
N HIS A 165 -11.65 7.79 14.61
CA HIS A 165 -11.69 9.06 13.92
C HIS A 165 -12.88 9.88 14.40
N PHE A 166 -12.71 11.19 14.36
CA PHE A 166 -13.81 12.14 14.49
C PHE A 166 -13.49 13.38 13.65
N VAL A 167 -14.55 14.08 13.24
CA VAL A 167 -14.46 15.32 12.46
C VAL A 167 -14.78 16.49 13.37
N SER A 168 -14.05 17.60 13.22
CA SER A 168 -14.36 18.84 13.95
C SER A 168 -14.24 20.00 13.02
N THR A 169 -15.30 20.80 13.04
CA THR A 169 -15.48 22.00 12.24
C THR A 169 -16.04 23.07 13.17
N ASN A 170 -15.45 24.26 13.13
CA ASN A 170 -15.91 25.43 13.89
C ASN A 170 -16.14 25.19 15.39
N GLY A 171 -15.30 24.38 16.04
CA GLY A 171 -15.38 24.07 17.47
C GLY A 171 -16.36 22.97 17.86
N PHE A 172 -17.11 22.40 16.91
CA PHE A 172 -17.98 21.25 17.14
C PHE A 172 -17.27 19.96 16.72
N SER A 173 -17.44 18.87 17.48
CA SER A 173 -16.84 17.57 17.17
C SER A 173 -17.92 16.50 16.97
N SER A 174 -17.72 15.62 15.99
CA SER A 174 -18.57 14.44 15.80
C SER A 174 -18.34 13.41 16.89
N THR A 175 -19.25 12.44 17.00
CA THR A 175 -18.99 11.23 17.77
C THR A 175 -17.79 10.46 17.17
N PRO A 176 -16.89 9.91 18.01
CA PRO A 176 -15.82 9.07 17.51
C PRO A 176 -16.36 7.80 16.85
N CYS A 177 -15.81 7.46 15.69
CA CYS A 177 -16.16 6.26 14.94
C CYS A 177 -14.91 5.39 14.73
N THR A 178 -15.08 4.08 14.77
CA THR A 178 -13.99 3.11 14.53
C THR A 178 -13.66 3.01 13.05
N ILE A 179 -12.37 2.93 12.74
CA ILE A 179 -11.86 2.70 11.38
C ILE A 179 -11.56 1.22 11.19
N SER A 180 -12.16 0.60 10.18
CA SER A 180 -11.90 -0.79 9.76
C SER A 180 -11.00 -0.90 8.52
N CYS A 181 -10.84 0.18 7.76
CA CYS A 181 -10.02 0.24 6.55
C CYS A 181 -9.39 1.61 6.35
N GLY A 182 -8.37 1.68 5.50
CA GLY A 182 -7.62 2.87 5.16
C GLY A 182 -6.41 3.10 6.05
N VAL A 183 -5.46 3.87 5.55
CA VAL A 183 -4.32 4.40 6.31
C VAL A 183 -4.46 5.92 6.42
N PRO A 184 -4.08 6.54 7.56
CA PRO A 184 -4.39 7.95 7.80
C PRO A 184 -3.70 8.86 6.80
N GLN A 185 -4.45 9.69 6.08
CA GLN A 185 -3.88 10.72 5.19
C GLN A 185 -3.14 11.77 6.03
N GLY A 186 -1.84 11.94 5.79
CA GLY A 186 -0.96 12.79 6.62
C GLY A 186 -0.16 12.03 7.68
N SER A 187 -0.30 10.70 7.75
CA SER A 187 0.66 9.84 8.46
C SER A 187 1.99 9.76 7.72
N VAL A 188 3.08 9.58 8.48
CA VAL A 188 4.41 9.34 7.92
C VAL A 188 4.49 7.92 7.36
N LEU A 189 3.80 6.98 8.00
CA LEU A 189 3.84 5.57 7.68
C LEU A 189 2.83 5.15 6.58
N GLY A 190 1.71 5.87 6.44
CA GLY A 190 0.64 5.54 5.49
C GLY A 190 1.10 5.41 4.04
N PRO A 191 1.85 6.37 3.46
CA PRO A 191 2.37 6.25 2.11
C PRO A 191 3.23 4.98 1.90
N LEU A 192 4.07 4.64 2.88
CA LEU A 192 4.88 3.42 2.82
C LEU A 192 4.01 2.17 2.88
N LEU A 193 3.04 2.12 3.80
CA LEU A 193 2.11 1.00 3.91
C LEU A 193 1.26 0.82 2.65
N PHE A 194 0.86 1.91 2.01
CA PHE A 194 0.15 1.88 0.73
C PHE A 194 1.03 1.29 -0.38
N THR A 195 2.29 1.72 -0.51
CA THR A 195 3.23 1.11 -1.46
C THR A 195 3.39 -0.39 -1.22
N LEU A 196 3.48 -0.82 0.05
CA LEU A 196 3.57 -2.24 0.41
C LEU A 196 2.28 -3.01 0.13
N TYR A 197 1.13 -2.37 0.34
CA TYR A 197 -0.16 -2.92 -0.06
C TYR A 197 -0.14 -3.20 -1.56
N MET A 198 0.35 -2.29 -2.39
CA MET A 198 0.32 -2.42 -3.85
C MET A 198 1.35 -3.40 -4.45
N LEU A 199 2.30 -3.94 -3.67
CA LEU A 199 3.38 -4.80 -4.19
C LEU A 199 2.94 -5.95 -5.12
N PRO A 200 1.92 -6.76 -4.79
CA PRO A 200 1.52 -7.88 -5.63
C PRO A 200 1.01 -7.48 -7.02
N LEU A 201 0.57 -6.22 -7.20
CA LEU A 201 0.05 -5.75 -8.48
C LEU A 201 1.13 -5.81 -9.56
N GLY A 202 2.37 -5.43 -9.24
CA GLY A 202 3.47 -5.48 -10.20
C GLY A 202 3.78 -6.90 -10.65
N ASP A 203 3.74 -7.87 -9.73
CA ASP A 203 3.93 -9.29 -10.07
C ASP A 203 2.83 -9.83 -10.97
N ILE A 204 1.58 -9.42 -10.73
CA ILE A 204 0.44 -9.82 -11.55
C ILE A 204 0.59 -9.27 -12.97
N ILE A 205 0.83 -7.96 -13.11
CA ILE A 205 0.99 -7.33 -14.41
C ILE A 205 2.15 -7.98 -15.20
N ARG A 206 3.30 -8.23 -14.54
CA ARG A 206 4.44 -8.90 -15.17
C ARG A 206 4.13 -10.32 -15.63
N ARG A 207 3.34 -11.10 -14.87
CA ARG A 207 2.96 -12.47 -15.27
C ARG A 207 2.16 -12.51 -16.56
N HIS A 208 1.45 -11.43 -16.88
CA HIS A 208 0.71 -11.29 -18.12
C HIS A 208 1.53 -10.66 -19.26
N GLY A 209 2.84 -10.41 -19.06
CA GLY A 209 3.72 -9.87 -20.09
C GLY A 209 3.42 -8.41 -20.47
N VAL A 210 2.72 -7.67 -19.61
CA VAL A 210 2.39 -6.25 -19.83
C VAL A 210 3.45 -5.38 -19.17
N ASN A 211 3.93 -4.37 -19.90
CA ASN A 211 4.82 -3.36 -19.34
C ASN A 211 3.99 -2.34 -18.56
N PHE A 212 4.54 -1.80 -17.47
CA PHE A 212 3.82 -0.84 -16.65
C PHE A 212 4.75 0.09 -15.89
N HIS A 213 4.17 1.16 -15.37
CA HIS A 213 4.80 2.04 -14.40
C HIS A 213 3.77 2.48 -13.37
N MET A 214 4.17 2.55 -12.10
CA MET A 214 3.32 2.99 -11.00
C MET A 214 3.89 4.26 -10.40
N TYR A 215 3.01 5.18 -10.03
CA TYR A 215 3.34 6.35 -9.24
C TYR A 215 2.27 6.54 -8.18
N ALA A 216 2.58 6.18 -6.94
CA ALA A 216 1.60 6.14 -5.86
C ALA A 216 0.43 5.21 -6.24
N ASP A 217 -0.79 5.74 -6.31
CA ASP A 217 -2.02 5.08 -6.73
C ASP A 217 -2.21 5.03 -8.25
N ASP A 218 -1.58 5.93 -9.01
CA ASP A 218 -1.62 5.92 -10.47
C ASP A 218 -0.85 4.72 -11.03
N THR A 219 -1.50 3.91 -11.85
CA THR A 219 -0.86 2.78 -12.57
C THR A 219 -1.05 2.93 -14.07
N GLN A 220 0.04 2.86 -14.80
CA GLN A 220 0.10 3.07 -16.24
C GLN A 220 0.48 1.76 -16.90
N LEU A 221 -0.37 1.24 -17.78
CA LEU A 221 -0.14 -0.01 -18.51
C LEU A 221 0.16 0.31 -19.97
N TYR A 222 1.26 -0.26 -20.48
CA TYR A 222 1.67 -0.15 -21.88
C TYR A 222 1.26 -1.43 -22.61
N LEU A 223 0.23 -1.32 -23.44
CA LEU A 223 -0.34 -2.43 -24.18
C LEU A 223 0.14 -2.35 -25.63
N SER A 224 0.57 -3.46 -26.21
CA SER A 224 0.81 -3.62 -27.65
C SER A 224 -0.36 -4.34 -28.32
N SER A 225 -0.47 -4.25 -29.65
CA SER A 225 -1.48 -4.97 -30.44
C SER A 225 -1.45 -6.48 -30.21
N SER A 226 -0.29 -7.06 -29.90
CA SER A 226 -0.16 -8.48 -29.53
C SER A 226 -0.65 -8.84 -28.13
N THR A 227 -0.86 -7.85 -27.26
CA THR A 227 -1.34 -8.03 -25.87
C THR A 227 -2.80 -7.63 -25.67
N LEU A 228 -3.44 -7.06 -26.71
CA LEU A 228 -4.75 -6.39 -26.64
C LEU A 228 -5.98 -7.33 -26.69
N ASP A 229 -5.78 -8.64 -26.58
CA ASP A 229 -6.87 -9.62 -26.65
C ASP A 229 -7.38 -10.03 -25.25
N SER A 230 -7.31 -11.31 -24.85
CA SER A 230 -7.79 -11.73 -23.52
C SER A 230 -6.90 -11.23 -22.38
N THR A 231 -5.60 -11.13 -22.62
CA THR A 231 -4.59 -10.76 -21.62
C THR A 231 -4.84 -9.38 -21.03
N THR A 232 -5.28 -8.41 -21.85
CA THR A 232 -5.60 -7.06 -21.35
C THR A 232 -6.81 -7.09 -20.42
N THR A 233 -7.86 -7.83 -20.79
CA THR A 233 -9.05 -7.99 -19.95
C THR A 233 -8.70 -8.70 -18.64
N ASP A 234 -7.86 -9.74 -18.69
CA ASP A 234 -7.39 -10.47 -17.52
C ASP A 234 -6.53 -9.60 -16.61
N VAL A 235 -5.63 -8.78 -17.15
CA VAL A 235 -4.80 -7.84 -16.38
C VAL A 235 -5.66 -6.75 -15.74
N LEU A 236 -6.58 -6.14 -16.49
CA LEU A 236 -7.47 -5.13 -15.96
C LEU A 236 -8.38 -5.71 -14.87
N THR A 237 -8.90 -6.91 -15.10
CA THR A 237 -9.70 -7.64 -14.12
C THR A 237 -8.86 -7.98 -12.90
N ALA A 238 -7.66 -8.53 -13.06
CA ALA A 238 -6.79 -8.89 -11.95
C ALA A 238 -6.27 -7.66 -11.19
N ALA A 239 -5.98 -6.56 -11.87
CA ALA A 239 -5.58 -5.28 -11.25
C ALA A 239 -6.72 -4.71 -10.41
N CYS A 240 -7.92 -4.62 -10.99
CA CYS A 240 -9.15 -4.21 -10.30
C CYS A 240 -9.52 -5.17 -9.16
N LEU A 241 -9.30 -6.47 -9.30
CA LEU A 241 -9.55 -7.46 -8.24
C LEU A 241 -8.48 -7.40 -7.14
N THR A 242 -7.22 -7.12 -7.47
CA THR A 242 -6.13 -7.02 -6.48
C THR A 242 -6.22 -5.74 -5.65
N SER A 243 -6.77 -4.67 -6.24
CA SER A 243 -7.13 -3.45 -5.53
C SER A 243 -8.40 -3.61 -4.69
N SER A 244 -9.33 -4.50 -5.08
CA SER A 244 -10.67 -4.57 -4.49
C SER A 244 -10.96 -5.80 -3.61
N LEU A 245 -10.20 -6.91 -3.68
CA LEU A 245 -10.54 -8.14 -2.95
C LEU A 245 -9.33 -8.98 -2.54
N GLY A 246 -9.31 -9.29 -1.24
CA GLY A 246 -8.88 -10.60 -0.76
C GLY A 246 -9.79 -11.64 -1.42
N ARG A 247 -9.17 -12.67 -2.01
CA ARG A 247 -9.70 -13.62 -3.00
C ARG A 247 -11.17 -14.10 -2.89
N GLU A 248 -11.63 -14.46 -4.09
CA GLU A 248 -12.77 -15.31 -4.51
C GLU A 248 -14.17 -14.67 -4.59
N THR A 249 -14.64 -14.55 -5.85
CA THR A 249 -16.05 -14.47 -6.28
C THR A 249 -16.97 -13.50 -5.54
N THR A 250 -17.05 -12.26 -6.00
CA THR A 250 -18.28 -11.48 -6.32
C THR A 250 -17.88 -10.01 -6.53
N PHE A 251 -18.14 -9.50 -7.73
CA PHE A 251 -19.09 -8.41 -8.00
C PHE A 251 -18.82 -7.12 -7.23
N PHE A 252 -18.50 -6.06 -7.97
CA PHE A 252 -18.55 -4.66 -7.54
C PHE A 252 -19.88 -4.38 -6.79
N SER A 253 -19.86 -4.54 -5.47
CA SER A 253 -20.88 -4.03 -4.56
C SER A 253 -20.37 -4.16 -3.14
N SER A 254 -19.53 -3.21 -2.75
CA SER A 254 -19.54 -2.66 -1.40
C SER A 254 -18.67 -1.41 -1.39
N THR A 255 -19.22 -0.32 -1.94
CA THR A 255 -19.01 0.97 -1.29
C THR A 255 -19.34 0.77 0.19
N CYS A 256 -18.35 0.91 1.06
CA CYS A 256 -18.58 1.10 2.48
C CYS A 256 -19.52 2.32 2.58
N GLU A 257 -20.82 2.07 2.76
CA GLU A 257 -21.79 3.16 2.92
C GLU A 257 -21.30 3.99 4.11
N LYS A 258 -20.95 5.26 3.84
CA LYS A 258 -20.82 6.26 4.90
C LYS A 258 -22.13 6.20 5.69
N PRO A 259 -22.11 5.94 7.01
CA PRO A 259 -23.34 5.94 7.79
C PRO A 259 -24.01 7.30 7.61
N ARG A 260 -25.22 7.29 7.04
CA ARG A 260 -26.06 8.49 6.96
C ARG A 260 -26.34 8.95 8.40
N PRO A 261 -26.12 10.23 8.74
CA PRO A 261 -26.62 10.75 10.00
C PRO A 261 -28.15 10.72 9.97
N SER A 262 -28.74 10.11 10.98
CA SER A 262 -30.16 10.21 11.31
C SER A 262 -30.52 11.62 11.76
#